data_AF-A0A365XX08-F1
#
_entry.id   AF-A0A365XX08-F1
#
_cell.length_a   1.000
_cell.length_b   1.000
_cell.length_c   1.000
_cell.angle_alpha   90.00
_cell.angle_beta   90.00
_cell.angle_gamma   90.00
#
_symmetry.space_group_name_H-M   'P 1'
#
loop_
_entity.id
_entity.type
_entity.pdbx_description
1 polymer ?
#
loop_
_entity_poly.entity_id
_entity_poly.type
_entity_poly.pdbx_seq_one_letter_code
_entity_poly.pdbx_strand_id
1 'polypeptide(L)'
;MIMPYLFVFLFTLTGVIFLSINQYKRRRSRQLHMIRQQWGMMKDEYFNFNRIGSYLALNIGDDFHLLSSQTKADIDFDDVFRFIDRTSTPVGQQFLYDLMSKPGNDAARLRLLEEQVSFFAGNTATREEVQLLMTTLQSNDAAYISSLLEDNLPSRPAWYNLVVASLASVVLLLVLSPRYPFLLIWLLLPLFFNVFLHYWNKNNTARFIRSIPQLHLLMELTRKLCARELPFNNDEALQSLRRMKTFRRKSLFINFGYSGSQDDISRLFAYLFEYVKAFLLVEFFAFYSLADELRKRRQDIMVIFRFIGNMDACISIASLRAGVAETCVPVSLPVSRVLEATKLCHPLIPDCAANDINVNGKSVLITGSNMSGKTTFLRTVALNIVLAQTIHTCFATSFHAPFFRLFSSIRIDDSLQDGRSYYFQEVEVMHALIREVVPAPQSFFILDEVFKGTNTVERIAAASAILSYLNRYNNLVFVSTHDIELSAMLSDDYELYHFSETIIGDQLHFDHKLKHGQLTTRNAIKLLEIAGYPREIIDEATEISSKLRIQL
;
A
#
# COMPACT_ATOMS: atom_id res chain seq x y z
N MET A 1 6.40 -67.47 -5.16
CA MET A 1 5.91 -66.51 -6.18
C MET A 1 5.82 -65.05 -5.71
N ILE A 2 5.86 -64.71 -4.41
CA ILE A 2 5.63 -63.32 -3.93
C ILE A 2 6.90 -62.43 -4.01
N MET A 3 8.10 -63.02 -3.87
CA MET A 3 9.39 -62.30 -3.88
C MET A 3 9.67 -61.43 -5.12
N PRO A 4 9.42 -61.87 -6.37
CA PRO A 4 9.67 -61.02 -7.54
C PRO A 4 8.75 -59.79 -7.59
N TYR A 5 7.49 -59.89 -7.14
CA TYR A 5 6.56 -58.76 -7.09
C TYR A 5 6.95 -57.74 -6.01
N LEU A 6 7.48 -58.21 -4.87
CA LEU A 6 7.99 -57.34 -3.81
C LEU A 6 9.19 -56.51 -4.31
N PHE A 7 10.09 -57.13 -5.08
CA PHE A 7 11.27 -56.46 -5.64
C PHE A 7 10.89 -55.41 -6.68
N VAL A 8 9.94 -55.73 -7.57
CA VAL A 8 9.40 -54.78 -8.55
C VAL A 8 8.70 -53.62 -7.85
N PHE A 9 7.91 -53.87 -6.80
CA PHE A 9 7.25 -52.82 -6.03
C PHE A 9 8.25 -51.90 -5.30
N LEU A 10 9.30 -52.47 -4.70
CA LEU A 10 10.32 -51.66 -4.03
C LEU A 10 11.12 -50.82 -5.03
N PHE A 11 11.42 -51.37 -6.21
CA PHE A 11 12.10 -50.66 -7.29
C PHE A 11 11.25 -49.54 -7.89
N THR A 12 9.94 -49.75 -8.08
CA THR A 12 9.04 -48.70 -8.54
C THR A 12 8.84 -47.63 -7.48
N LEU A 13 8.68 -48.00 -6.20
CA LEU A 13 8.55 -47.06 -5.09
C LEU A 13 9.80 -46.18 -4.94
N THR A 14 10.99 -46.78 -4.98
CA THR A 14 12.26 -46.04 -4.94
C THR A 14 12.45 -45.16 -6.17
N GLY A 15 12.07 -45.64 -7.36
CA GLY A 15 12.02 -44.84 -8.59
C GLY A 15 11.09 -43.64 -8.49
N VAL A 16 9.87 -43.81 -7.97
CA VAL A 16 8.91 -42.73 -7.74
C VAL A 16 9.46 -41.73 -6.72
N ILE A 17 10.00 -42.19 -5.59
CA ILE A 17 10.61 -41.31 -4.58
C ILE A 17 11.78 -40.52 -5.18
N PHE A 18 12.66 -41.17 -5.96
CA PHE A 18 13.78 -40.52 -6.62
C PHE A 18 13.31 -39.46 -7.62
N LEU A 19 12.31 -39.78 -8.46
CA LEU A 19 11.71 -38.83 -9.39
C LEU A 19 11.05 -37.66 -8.66
N SER A 20 10.32 -37.90 -7.57
CA SER A 20 9.71 -36.86 -6.74
C SER A 20 10.77 -35.94 -6.10
N ILE A 21 11.85 -36.50 -5.55
CA ILE A 21 12.97 -35.73 -4.99
C ILE A 21 13.64 -34.89 -6.09
N ASN A 22 13.88 -35.46 -7.25
CA ASN A 22 14.51 -34.75 -8.37
C ASN A 22 13.60 -33.63 -8.92
N GLN A 23 12.30 -33.89 -9.06
CA GLN A 23 11.32 -32.87 -9.42
C GLN A 23 11.27 -31.74 -8.39
N TYR A 24 11.28 -32.07 -7.10
CA TYR A 24 11.34 -31.09 -6.02
C TYR A 24 12.61 -30.23 -6.09
N LYS A 25 13.79 -30.86 -6.23
CA LYS A 25 15.08 -30.15 -6.38
C LYS A 25 15.07 -29.22 -7.61
N ARG A 26 14.56 -29.70 -8.76
CA ARG A 26 14.46 -28.89 -9.98
C ARG A 26 13.52 -27.70 -9.80
N ARG A 27 12.35 -27.89 -9.19
CA ARG A 27 11.40 -26.79 -8.90
C ARG A 27 12.03 -25.75 -7.97
N ARG A 28 12.63 -26.19 -6.87
CA ARG A 28 13.33 -25.31 -5.93
C ARG A 28 14.45 -24.53 -6.61
N SER A 29 15.27 -25.18 -7.44
CA SER A 29 16.35 -24.52 -8.18
C SER A 29 15.84 -23.46 -9.15
N ARG A 30 14.72 -23.72 -9.83
CA ARG A 30 14.07 -22.74 -10.73
C ARG A 30 13.52 -21.54 -9.95
N GLN A 31 12.83 -21.78 -8.85
CA GLN A 31 12.32 -20.71 -7.97
C GLN A 31 13.45 -19.85 -7.42
N LEU A 32 14.53 -20.47 -6.97
CA LEU A 32 15.70 -19.75 -6.46
C LEU A 32 16.35 -18.89 -7.55
N HIS A 33 16.45 -19.41 -8.78
CA HIS A 33 16.96 -18.65 -9.91
C HIS A 33 16.09 -17.41 -10.21
N MET A 34 14.76 -17.58 -10.22
CA MET A 34 13.82 -16.46 -10.40
C MET A 34 13.96 -15.41 -9.29
N ILE A 35 14.03 -15.83 -8.02
CA ILE A 35 14.23 -14.92 -6.86
C ILE A 35 15.50 -14.09 -7.02
N ARG A 36 16.60 -14.71 -7.48
CA ARG A 36 17.87 -14.02 -7.71
C ARG A 36 17.80 -13.02 -8.86
N GLN A 37 17.10 -13.35 -9.94
CA GLN A 37 16.91 -12.44 -11.08
C GLN A 37 16.01 -11.25 -10.75
N GLN A 38 15.03 -11.44 -9.86
CA GLN A 38 14.09 -10.40 -9.44
C GLN A 38 14.67 -9.45 -8.39
N TRP A 39 15.78 -9.82 -7.74
CA TRP A 39 16.42 -8.98 -6.71
C TRP A 39 16.88 -7.64 -7.31
N GLY A 40 16.49 -6.53 -6.70
CA GLY A 40 16.77 -5.18 -7.24
C GLY A 40 15.79 -4.71 -8.31
N MET A 41 15.20 -5.63 -9.07
CA MET A 41 14.39 -5.29 -10.23
C MET A 41 12.99 -4.80 -9.83
N MET A 42 12.44 -3.88 -10.63
CA MET A 42 11.03 -3.48 -10.53
C MET A 42 10.14 -4.65 -10.96
N LYS A 43 8.97 -4.77 -10.34
CA LYS A 43 7.98 -5.77 -10.73
C LYS A 43 7.33 -5.42 -12.07
N ASP A 44 7.25 -6.41 -12.95
CA ASP A 44 6.47 -6.35 -14.19
C ASP A 44 5.17 -7.16 -14.00
N GLU A 45 4.26 -6.63 -13.18
CA GLU A 45 2.95 -7.24 -12.92
C GLU A 45 1.82 -6.21 -12.89
N TYR A 46 0.59 -6.67 -13.06
CA TYR A 46 -0.59 -5.80 -12.97
C TYR A 46 -0.95 -5.51 -11.51
N PHE A 47 -0.96 -4.23 -11.13
CA PHE A 47 -1.34 -3.78 -9.79
C PHE A 47 -2.84 -3.50 -9.69
N ASN A 48 -3.54 -4.29 -8.87
CA ASN A 48 -4.95 -4.06 -8.57
C ASN A 48 -5.10 -3.31 -7.24
N PHE A 49 -5.14 -1.97 -7.29
CA PHE A 49 -5.21 -1.13 -6.09
C PHE A 49 -6.46 -1.34 -5.23
N ASN A 50 -7.57 -1.80 -5.80
CA ASN A 50 -8.75 -2.17 -5.01
C ASN A 50 -8.47 -3.34 -4.06
N ARG A 51 -7.64 -4.30 -4.49
CA ARG A 51 -7.23 -5.44 -3.65
C ARG A 51 -6.08 -5.07 -2.72
N ILE A 52 -5.12 -4.30 -3.21
CA ILE A 52 -3.95 -3.85 -2.44
C ILE A 52 -4.40 -2.95 -1.27
N GLY A 53 -5.30 -2.00 -1.55
CA GLY A 53 -5.85 -1.09 -0.54
C GLY A 53 -6.89 -1.71 0.40
N SER A 54 -7.27 -2.98 0.22
CA SER A 54 -8.31 -3.61 1.06
C SER A 54 -7.92 -3.72 2.53
N TYR A 55 -6.62 -3.92 2.83
CA TYR A 55 -6.14 -3.94 4.21
C TYR A 55 -6.15 -2.53 4.82
N LEU A 56 -5.71 -1.52 4.06
CA LEU A 56 -5.76 -0.11 4.46
C LEU A 56 -7.18 0.34 4.77
N ALA A 57 -8.16 -0.09 3.96
CA ALA A 57 -9.58 0.27 4.12
C ALA A 57 -10.19 -0.20 5.45
N LEU A 58 -9.56 -1.16 6.14
CA LEU A 58 -9.99 -1.58 7.48
C LEU A 58 -9.70 -0.50 8.54
N ASN A 59 -8.87 0.49 8.23
CA ASN A 59 -8.48 1.62 9.08
C ASN A 59 -8.21 1.23 10.55
N ILE A 60 -7.33 0.25 10.73
CA ILE A 60 -7.09 -0.34 12.05
C ILE A 60 -6.06 0.49 12.83
N GLY A 61 -6.50 1.09 13.93
CA GLY A 61 -5.65 1.75 14.93
C GLY A 61 -5.73 3.28 14.89
N ASP A 62 -5.11 3.91 15.89
CA ASP A 62 -4.92 5.36 15.92
C ASP A 62 -3.59 5.69 15.25
N ASP A 63 -3.65 6.17 14.01
CA ASP A 63 -2.46 6.52 13.23
C ASP A 63 -2.06 7.98 13.48
N PHE A 64 -0.75 8.22 13.60
CA PHE A 64 -0.19 9.58 13.67
C PHE A 64 -0.65 10.46 12.51
N HIS A 65 -0.69 9.87 11.31
CA HIS A 65 -1.14 10.52 10.11
C HIS A 65 -1.58 9.48 9.08
N LEU A 66 -2.73 9.72 8.45
CA LEU A 66 -3.21 8.99 7.29
C LEU A 66 -3.22 9.94 6.10
N LEU A 67 -2.50 9.60 5.03
CA LEU A 67 -2.48 10.42 3.82
C LEU A 67 -3.87 10.49 3.21
N SER A 68 -4.36 11.71 3.00
CA SER A 68 -5.63 11.94 2.30
C SER A 68 -5.55 11.52 0.84
N SER A 69 -6.70 11.22 0.22
CA SER A 69 -6.76 10.90 -1.21
C SER A 69 -6.14 12.00 -2.08
N GLN A 70 -6.37 13.26 -1.69
CA GLN A 70 -5.76 14.44 -2.31
C GLN A 70 -4.23 14.38 -2.23
N THR A 71 -3.67 14.15 -1.04
CA THR A 71 -2.22 14.10 -0.84
C THR A 71 -1.58 12.95 -1.63
N LYS A 72 -2.25 11.79 -1.68
CA LYS A 72 -1.81 10.65 -2.48
C LYS A 72 -1.78 10.96 -3.98
N ALA A 73 -2.80 11.66 -4.49
CA ALA A 73 -2.83 12.07 -5.89
C ALA A 73 -1.76 13.13 -6.20
N ASP A 74 -1.53 14.06 -5.29
CA ASP A 74 -0.55 15.15 -5.45
C ASP A 74 0.90 14.63 -5.55
N ILE A 75 1.24 13.55 -4.84
CA ILE A 75 2.58 12.95 -4.84
C ILE A 75 2.71 11.72 -5.77
N ASP A 76 1.71 11.48 -6.63
CA ASP A 76 1.67 10.34 -7.55
C ASP A 76 1.87 8.98 -6.83
N PHE A 77 1.25 8.83 -5.64
CA PHE A 77 1.52 7.77 -4.65
C PHE A 77 1.41 6.35 -5.22
N ASP A 78 0.40 6.07 -6.03
CA ASP A 78 0.17 4.73 -6.59
C ASP A 78 1.28 4.35 -7.60
N ASP A 79 1.75 5.29 -8.41
CA ASP A 79 2.87 5.04 -9.32
C ASP A 79 4.19 4.89 -8.57
N VAL A 80 4.39 5.66 -7.49
CA VAL A 80 5.53 5.47 -6.60
C VAL A 80 5.46 4.11 -5.91
N PHE A 81 4.28 3.66 -5.48
CA PHE A 81 4.10 2.33 -4.91
C PHE A 81 4.48 1.24 -5.91
N ARG A 82 4.06 1.34 -7.18
CA ARG A 82 4.48 0.40 -8.25
C ARG A 82 5.99 0.35 -8.39
N PHE A 83 6.66 1.50 -8.29
CA PHE A 83 8.12 1.58 -8.35
C PHE A 83 8.81 0.96 -7.14
N ILE A 84 8.23 1.09 -5.94
CA ILE A 84 8.80 0.63 -4.67
C ILE A 84 8.54 -0.85 -4.40
N ASP A 85 7.36 -1.36 -4.76
CA ASP A 85 6.93 -2.70 -4.41
C ASP A 85 7.78 -3.79 -5.07
N ARG A 86 8.37 -4.63 -4.22
CA ARG A 86 9.15 -5.85 -4.54
C ARG A 86 8.72 -7.01 -3.64
N THR A 87 7.55 -6.91 -3.02
CA THR A 87 7.00 -7.95 -2.13
C THR A 87 6.73 -9.25 -2.88
N SER A 88 6.91 -10.39 -2.22
CA SER A 88 6.71 -11.70 -2.83
C SER A 88 5.28 -12.22 -2.68
N THR A 89 4.47 -11.63 -1.79
CA THR A 89 3.13 -12.10 -1.44
C THR A 89 2.10 -10.97 -1.51
N PRO A 90 0.82 -11.24 -1.84
CA PRO A 90 -0.23 -10.23 -1.77
C PRO A 90 -0.44 -9.67 -0.36
N VAL A 91 -0.16 -10.46 0.69
CA VAL A 91 -0.20 -10.01 2.10
C VAL A 91 0.88 -8.97 2.37
N GLY A 92 2.10 -9.21 1.89
CA GLY A 92 3.20 -8.24 1.91
C GLY A 92 2.85 -6.97 1.16
N GLN A 93 2.27 -7.09 -0.04
CA GLN A 93 1.86 -5.94 -0.85
C GLN A 93 0.80 -5.08 -0.17
N GLN A 94 -0.24 -5.71 0.40
CA GLN A 94 -1.28 -5.03 1.18
C GLN A 94 -0.71 -4.33 2.42
N PHE A 95 0.20 -5.00 3.14
CA PHE A 95 0.86 -4.42 4.31
C PHE A 95 1.79 -3.26 3.94
N LEU A 96 2.58 -3.38 2.88
CA LEU A 96 3.47 -2.30 2.40
C LEU A 96 2.68 -1.07 1.96
N TYR A 97 1.52 -1.27 1.31
CA TYR A 97 0.66 -0.16 0.90
C TYR A 97 0.04 0.58 2.09
N ASP A 98 -0.40 -0.17 3.11
CA ASP A 98 -0.85 0.39 4.38
C ASP A 98 0.28 1.13 5.11
N LEU A 99 1.47 0.52 5.17
CA LEU A 99 2.68 1.12 5.73
C LEU A 99 3.02 2.46 5.08
N MET A 100 3.07 2.52 3.75
CA MET A 100 3.39 3.75 3.00
C MET A 100 2.28 4.82 3.12
N SER A 101 1.03 4.39 3.34
CA SER A 101 -0.11 5.31 3.49
C SER A 101 -0.16 6.01 4.85
N LYS A 102 0.61 5.51 5.82
CA LYS A 102 0.55 5.91 7.24
C LYS A 102 1.93 6.32 7.78
N PRO A 103 2.46 7.50 7.39
CA PRO A 103 3.66 8.05 7.98
C PRO A 103 3.58 8.05 9.51
N GLY A 104 4.57 7.46 10.17
CA GLY A 104 4.64 7.41 11.63
C GLY A 104 5.58 8.46 12.22
N ASN A 105 5.58 8.58 13.55
CA ASN A 105 6.50 9.40 14.33
C ASN A 105 7.30 8.60 15.37
N ASP A 106 7.36 7.27 15.21
CA ASP A 106 8.03 6.36 16.14
C ASP A 106 9.44 5.99 15.64
N ALA A 107 10.44 6.65 16.22
CA ALA A 107 11.85 6.38 15.91
C ALA A 107 12.30 4.96 16.33
N ALA A 108 11.71 4.36 17.37
CA ALA A 108 12.08 3.02 17.79
C ALA A 108 11.60 1.98 16.77
N ARG A 109 10.38 2.14 16.25
CA ARG A 109 9.86 1.34 15.14
C ARG A 109 10.73 1.46 13.89
N LEU A 110 11.14 2.68 13.49
CA LEU A 110 11.98 2.87 12.29
C LEU A 110 13.37 2.24 12.47
N ARG A 111 13.95 2.30 13.67
CA ARG A 111 15.21 1.59 13.99
C ARG A 111 15.05 0.07 13.88
N LEU A 112 13.96 -0.49 14.40
CA LEU A 112 13.67 -1.92 14.29
C LEU A 112 13.48 -2.33 12.82
N LEU A 113 12.77 -1.52 12.04
CA LEU A 113 12.65 -1.73 10.58
C LEU A 113 14.03 -1.74 9.91
N GLU A 114 14.89 -0.78 10.25
CA GLU A 114 16.24 -0.69 9.68
C GLU A 114 17.10 -1.91 10.02
N GLU A 115 17.04 -2.41 11.25
CA GLU A 115 17.71 -3.64 11.66
C GLU A 115 17.24 -4.84 10.83
N GLN A 116 15.93 -4.98 10.63
CA GLN A 116 15.32 -6.06 9.84
C GLN A 116 15.69 -5.98 8.35
N VAL A 117 15.64 -4.79 7.77
CA VAL A 117 16.02 -4.54 6.37
C VAL A 117 17.51 -4.83 6.16
N SER A 118 18.37 -4.30 7.03
CA SER A 118 19.82 -4.52 6.99
C SER A 118 20.18 -6.00 7.17
N PHE A 119 19.48 -6.73 8.04
CA PHE A 119 19.65 -8.17 8.20
C PHE A 119 19.41 -8.93 6.89
N PHE A 120 18.32 -8.64 6.17
CA PHE A 120 18.04 -9.31 4.89
C PHE A 120 18.95 -8.85 3.75
N ALA A 121 19.41 -7.60 3.77
CA ALA A 121 20.39 -7.10 2.82
C ALA A 121 21.75 -7.83 2.99
N GLY A 122 22.20 -8.05 4.23
CA GLY A 122 23.47 -8.73 4.53
C GLY A 122 23.42 -10.26 4.42
N ASN A 123 22.30 -10.89 4.80
CA ASN A 123 22.18 -12.35 4.88
C ASN A 123 21.46 -12.96 3.66
N THR A 124 22.16 -13.01 2.53
CA THR A 124 21.60 -13.52 1.26
C THR A 124 21.03 -14.95 1.36
N ALA A 125 21.71 -15.87 2.04
CA ALA A 125 21.24 -17.26 2.14
C ALA A 125 19.92 -17.38 2.92
N THR A 126 19.82 -16.69 4.06
CA THR A 126 18.59 -16.66 4.88
C THR A 126 17.46 -15.95 4.13
N ARG A 127 17.76 -14.83 3.47
CA ARG A 127 16.80 -14.10 2.63
C ARG A 127 16.20 -14.99 1.54
N GLU A 128 17.06 -15.65 0.76
CA GLU A 128 16.63 -16.56 -0.31
C GLU A 128 15.78 -17.72 0.24
N GLU A 129 16.13 -18.26 1.41
CA GLU A 129 15.33 -19.28 2.07
C GLU A 129 13.94 -18.77 2.48
N VAL A 130 13.86 -17.58 3.08
CA VAL A 130 12.58 -16.95 3.46
C VAL A 130 11.72 -16.67 2.24
N GLN A 131 12.29 -16.10 1.17
CA GLN A 131 11.58 -15.86 -0.08
C GLN A 131 11.07 -17.16 -0.71
N LEU A 132 11.87 -18.24 -0.68
CA LEU A 132 11.43 -19.57 -1.13
C LEU A 132 10.21 -20.06 -0.33
N LEU A 133 10.14 -19.83 0.97
CA LEU A 133 8.97 -20.19 1.77
C LEU A 133 7.76 -19.33 1.41
N MET A 134 7.97 -18.04 1.18
CA MET A 134 6.91 -17.10 0.79
C MET A 134 6.26 -17.45 -0.56
N THR A 135 6.93 -18.22 -1.43
CA THR A 135 6.31 -18.75 -2.67
C THR A 135 5.05 -19.58 -2.40
N THR A 136 4.88 -20.11 -1.19
CA THR A 136 3.65 -20.83 -0.78
C THR A 136 2.41 -19.93 -0.73
N LEU A 137 2.59 -18.61 -0.61
CA LEU A 137 1.52 -17.62 -0.47
C LEU A 137 1.52 -16.61 -1.64
N GLN A 138 2.05 -16.99 -2.81
CA GLN A 138 2.08 -16.15 -4.01
C GLN A 138 0.75 -16.07 -4.77
N SER A 139 -0.22 -16.94 -4.47
CA SER A 139 -1.51 -16.93 -5.16
C SER A 139 -2.24 -15.61 -4.94
N ASN A 140 -2.84 -15.07 -6.01
CA ASN A 140 -3.75 -13.92 -5.94
C ASN A 140 -4.91 -14.10 -4.94
N ASP A 141 -5.26 -15.35 -4.60
CA ASP A 141 -6.28 -15.62 -3.60
C ASP A 141 -5.84 -15.21 -2.18
N ALA A 142 -4.53 -15.12 -1.91
CA ALA A 142 -4.01 -14.69 -0.62
C ALA A 142 -4.42 -13.25 -0.26
N ALA A 143 -4.74 -12.42 -1.26
CA ALA A 143 -5.28 -11.08 -1.06
C ALA A 143 -6.65 -11.11 -0.33
N TYR A 144 -7.40 -12.20 -0.39
CA TYR A 144 -8.69 -12.34 0.31
C TYR A 144 -8.54 -12.64 1.81
N ILE A 145 -7.32 -12.75 2.35
CA ILE A 145 -7.15 -12.87 3.80
C ILE A 145 -7.59 -11.58 4.50
N SER A 146 -7.40 -10.41 3.89
CA SER A 146 -7.83 -9.12 4.45
C SER A 146 -9.34 -9.06 4.70
N SER A 147 -10.16 -9.73 3.88
CA SER A 147 -11.62 -9.77 4.09
C SER A 147 -12.03 -10.56 5.34
N LEU A 148 -11.15 -11.40 5.90
CA LEU A 148 -11.38 -12.07 7.18
C LEU A 148 -11.15 -11.14 8.39
N LEU A 149 -10.55 -9.97 8.14
CA LEU A 149 -10.28 -8.94 9.12
C LEU A 149 -11.32 -7.82 9.09
N GLU A 150 -12.39 -7.94 8.30
CA GLU A 150 -13.53 -7.01 8.31
C GLU A 150 -14.40 -7.22 9.56
N ASP A 151 -15.03 -6.16 10.05
CA ASP A 151 -16.01 -6.24 11.16
C ASP A 151 -17.26 -7.04 10.76
N ASN A 152 -17.65 -6.94 9.49
CA ASN A 152 -18.90 -7.46 8.96
C ASN A 152 -18.80 -8.91 8.48
N LEU A 153 -18.12 -9.77 9.24
CA LEU A 153 -18.11 -11.21 8.93
C LEU A 153 -19.53 -11.77 8.94
N PRO A 154 -19.88 -12.67 7.99
CA PRO A 154 -21.21 -13.26 7.88
C PRO A 154 -21.75 -13.73 9.23
N SER A 155 -22.87 -13.13 9.65
CA SER A 155 -23.59 -13.52 10.86
C SER A 155 -24.66 -14.56 10.52
N ARG A 156 -25.10 -15.31 11.54
CA ARG A 156 -26.14 -16.32 11.37
C ARG A 156 -27.41 -15.65 10.83
N PRO A 157 -28.04 -16.20 9.77
CA PRO A 157 -29.22 -15.60 9.17
C PRO A 157 -30.42 -15.69 10.12
N ALA A 158 -31.41 -14.82 9.93
CA ALA A 158 -32.66 -14.86 10.73
C ALA A 158 -33.38 -16.22 10.66
N TRP A 159 -33.27 -16.92 9.54
CA TRP A 159 -33.84 -18.25 9.31
C TRP A 159 -32.94 -19.40 9.82
N TYR A 160 -31.86 -19.14 10.57
CA TYR A 160 -30.98 -20.18 11.13
C TYR A 160 -31.76 -21.22 11.96
N ASN A 161 -32.78 -20.80 12.71
CA ASN A 161 -33.61 -21.70 13.50
C ASN A 161 -34.47 -22.64 12.63
N LEU A 162 -34.88 -22.20 11.43
CA LEU A 162 -35.58 -23.07 10.47
C LEU A 162 -34.66 -24.18 9.96
N VAL A 163 -33.37 -23.88 9.78
CA VAL A 163 -32.36 -24.88 9.40
C VAL A 163 -32.20 -25.93 10.49
N VAL A 164 -32.10 -25.49 11.74
CA VAL A 164 -32.02 -26.39 12.90
C VAL A 164 -33.26 -27.26 13.00
N ALA A 165 -34.46 -26.69 12.79
CA ALA A 165 -35.70 -27.43 12.77
C ALA A 165 -35.77 -28.47 11.63
N SER A 166 -35.28 -28.12 10.44
CA SER A 166 -35.19 -29.05 9.29
C SER A 166 -34.24 -30.21 9.56
N LEU A 167 -33.07 -29.94 10.17
CA LEU A 167 -32.16 -31.01 10.56
C LEU A 167 -32.77 -31.90 11.65
N ALA A 168 -33.43 -31.31 12.65
CA ALA A 168 -34.11 -32.06 13.71
C ALA A 168 -35.22 -32.95 13.15
N SER A 169 -35.96 -32.50 12.13
CA SER A 169 -37.00 -33.31 11.48
C SER A 169 -36.41 -34.48 10.69
N VAL A 170 -35.28 -34.30 9.99
CA VAL A 170 -34.54 -35.39 9.33
C VAL A 170 -34.13 -36.45 10.35
N VAL A 171 -33.54 -36.04 11.47
CA VAL A 171 -33.10 -36.96 12.53
C VAL A 171 -34.30 -37.70 13.14
N LEU A 172 -35.38 -36.98 13.47
CA LEU A 172 -36.59 -37.56 14.05
C LEU A 172 -37.22 -38.61 13.10
N LEU A 173 -37.36 -38.28 11.82
CA LEU A 173 -37.93 -39.19 10.81
C LEU A 173 -37.06 -40.42 10.59
N LEU A 174 -35.72 -40.27 10.58
CA LEU A 174 -34.80 -41.40 10.49
C LEU A 174 -34.91 -42.33 11.71
N VAL A 175 -34.99 -41.78 12.93
CA VAL A 175 -35.11 -42.56 14.17
C VAL A 175 -36.44 -43.32 14.24
N LEU A 176 -37.53 -42.73 13.75
CA LEU A 176 -38.86 -43.36 13.75
C LEU A 176 -39.06 -44.36 12.59
N SER A 177 -38.23 -44.31 11.54
CA SER A 177 -38.37 -45.13 10.34
C SER A 177 -38.35 -46.66 10.56
N PRO A 178 -37.59 -47.24 11.52
CA PRO A 178 -37.62 -48.69 11.75
C PRO A 178 -38.97 -49.19 12.29
N ARG A 179 -39.69 -48.31 13.00
CA ARG A 179 -41.03 -48.59 13.55
C ARG A 179 -42.13 -48.30 12.53
N TYR A 180 -41.94 -47.29 11.68
CA TYR A 180 -42.93 -46.78 10.73
C TYR A 180 -42.29 -46.51 9.35
N PRO A 181 -42.15 -47.53 8.49
CA PRO A 181 -41.42 -47.40 7.21
C PRO A 181 -41.99 -46.36 6.23
N PHE A 182 -43.29 -46.07 6.29
CA PHE A 182 -43.93 -45.06 5.44
C PHE A 182 -43.38 -43.63 5.68
N LEU A 183 -42.74 -43.37 6.84
CA LEU A 183 -42.10 -42.09 7.16
C LEU A 183 -40.90 -41.78 6.26
N LEU A 184 -40.35 -42.78 5.55
CA LEU A 184 -39.26 -42.57 4.59
C LEU A 184 -39.68 -41.70 3.39
N ILE A 185 -40.96 -41.73 3.00
CA ILE A 185 -41.47 -40.84 1.94
C ILE A 185 -41.47 -39.39 2.42
N TRP A 186 -41.85 -39.18 3.69
CA TRP A 186 -41.87 -37.84 4.31
C TRP A 186 -40.47 -37.27 4.56
N LEU A 187 -39.44 -38.11 4.59
CA LEU A 187 -38.04 -37.69 4.68
C LEU A 187 -37.56 -36.93 3.43
N LEU A 188 -38.18 -37.17 2.26
CA LEU A 188 -37.77 -36.56 1.00
C LEU A 188 -37.91 -35.02 1.03
N LEU A 189 -38.93 -34.49 1.70
CA LEU A 189 -39.21 -33.06 1.77
C LEU A 189 -38.11 -32.27 2.51
N PRO A 190 -37.74 -32.60 3.77
CA PRO A 190 -36.66 -31.90 4.46
C PRO A 190 -35.28 -32.18 3.82
N LEU A 191 -35.06 -33.35 3.22
CA LEU A 191 -33.83 -33.61 2.46
C LEU A 191 -33.72 -32.72 1.22
N PHE A 192 -34.79 -32.55 0.45
CA PHE A 192 -34.81 -31.64 -0.69
C PHE A 192 -34.57 -30.19 -0.26
N PHE A 193 -35.23 -29.75 0.82
CA PHE A 193 -35.01 -28.43 1.40
C PHE A 193 -33.55 -28.22 1.85
N ASN A 194 -32.94 -29.22 2.49
CA ASN A 194 -31.54 -29.17 2.90
C ASN A 194 -30.58 -29.11 1.70
N VAL A 195 -30.82 -29.88 0.64
CA VAL A 195 -30.03 -29.79 -0.60
C VAL A 195 -30.15 -28.41 -1.24
N PHE A 196 -31.37 -27.87 -1.32
CA PHE A 196 -31.60 -26.52 -1.83
C PHE A 196 -30.81 -25.47 -1.01
N LEU A 197 -30.92 -25.52 0.32
CA LEU A 197 -30.18 -24.62 1.21
C LEU A 197 -28.66 -24.77 1.08
N HIS A 198 -28.14 -25.99 0.94
CA HIS A 198 -26.71 -26.25 0.75
C HIS A 198 -26.17 -25.53 -0.47
N TYR A 199 -26.77 -25.74 -1.65
CA TYR A 199 -26.32 -25.13 -2.89
C TYR A 199 -26.55 -23.62 -2.92
N TRP A 200 -27.67 -23.15 -2.37
CA TRP A 200 -27.94 -21.72 -2.24
C TRP A 200 -26.91 -21.02 -1.34
N ASN A 201 -26.58 -21.62 -0.19
CA ASN A 201 -25.56 -21.10 0.73
C ASN A 201 -24.15 -21.16 0.12
N LYS A 202 -23.81 -22.23 -0.61
CA LYS A 202 -22.50 -22.40 -1.27
C LYS A 202 -22.23 -21.28 -2.28
N ASN A 203 -23.24 -20.86 -3.03
CA ASN A 203 -23.11 -19.75 -3.96
C ASN A 203 -22.95 -18.40 -3.23
N ASN A 204 -23.67 -18.20 -2.14
CA ASN A 204 -23.63 -16.96 -1.34
C ASN A 204 -22.36 -16.81 -0.48
N THR A 205 -21.69 -17.91 -0.17
CA THR A 205 -20.49 -17.94 0.71
C THR A 205 -19.19 -18.16 -0.05
N ALA A 206 -19.24 -18.28 -1.39
CA ALA A 206 -18.10 -18.61 -2.24
C ALA A 206 -16.89 -17.66 -2.07
N ARG A 207 -17.12 -16.37 -1.79
CA ARG A 207 -16.04 -15.40 -1.55
C ARG A 207 -15.25 -15.69 -0.27
N PHE A 208 -15.95 -16.05 0.80
CA PHE A 208 -15.33 -16.36 2.10
C PHE A 208 -14.62 -17.71 2.10
N ILE A 209 -15.13 -18.69 1.35
CA ILE A 209 -14.52 -20.02 1.22
C ILE A 209 -13.09 -19.91 0.62
N ARG A 210 -12.84 -18.96 -0.28
CA ARG A 210 -11.50 -18.76 -0.89
C ARG A 210 -10.44 -18.28 0.12
N SER A 211 -10.83 -17.53 1.15
CA SER A 211 -9.89 -17.00 2.15
C SER A 211 -9.40 -18.06 3.15
N ILE A 212 -10.18 -19.12 3.39
CA ILE A 212 -9.87 -20.13 4.42
C ILE A 212 -8.62 -20.97 4.11
N PRO A 213 -8.45 -21.54 2.89
CA PRO A 213 -7.19 -22.19 2.51
C PRO A 213 -5.98 -21.27 2.65
N GLN A 214 -6.14 -20.01 2.27
CA GLN A 214 -5.06 -19.03 2.28
C GLN A 214 -4.64 -18.66 3.71
N LEU A 215 -5.60 -18.54 4.63
CA LEU A 215 -5.31 -18.38 6.06
C LEU A 215 -4.55 -19.60 6.62
N HIS A 216 -4.85 -20.82 6.15
CA HIS A 216 -4.08 -22.00 6.55
C HIS A 216 -2.63 -21.93 6.08
N LEU A 217 -2.41 -21.55 4.82
CA LEU A 217 -1.08 -21.36 4.25
C LEU A 217 -0.30 -20.27 5.01
N LEU A 218 -0.94 -19.14 5.32
CA LEU A 218 -0.37 -18.06 6.12
C LEU A 218 0.07 -18.57 7.50
N MET A 219 -0.77 -19.33 8.20
CA MET A 219 -0.45 -19.92 9.50
C MET A 219 0.69 -20.94 9.43
N GLU A 220 0.76 -21.73 8.37
CA GLU A 220 1.85 -22.70 8.16
C GLU A 220 3.18 -22.00 7.85
N LEU A 221 3.15 -21.01 6.97
CA LEU A 221 4.28 -20.15 6.65
C LEU A 221 4.84 -19.50 7.91
N THR A 222 3.97 -18.88 8.71
CA THR A 222 4.34 -18.25 10.00
C THR A 222 5.04 -19.25 10.92
N ARG A 223 4.50 -20.47 11.06
CA ARG A 223 5.13 -21.51 11.89
C ARG A 223 6.52 -21.89 11.39
N LYS A 224 6.70 -22.00 10.07
CA LYS A 224 8.02 -22.31 9.48
C LYS A 224 9.00 -21.17 9.72
N LEU A 225 8.56 -19.92 9.62
CA LEU A 225 9.41 -18.74 9.82
C LEU A 225 9.80 -18.55 11.28
N CYS A 226 8.88 -18.72 12.23
CA CYS A 226 9.20 -18.64 13.67
C CYS A 226 10.14 -19.75 14.15
N ALA A 227 10.36 -20.81 13.38
CA ALA A 227 11.35 -21.85 13.69
C ALA A 227 12.78 -21.44 13.30
N ARG A 228 12.97 -20.26 12.68
CA ARG A 228 14.27 -19.72 12.28
C ARG A 228 14.67 -18.58 13.21
N GLU A 229 15.97 -18.38 13.34
CA GLU A 229 16.56 -17.22 14.02
C GLU A 229 16.48 -16.01 13.09
N LEU A 230 15.45 -15.19 13.29
CA LEU A 230 15.17 -13.98 12.52
C LEU A 230 14.98 -12.80 13.50
N PRO A 231 15.30 -11.55 13.09
CA PRO A 231 15.18 -10.36 13.95
C PRO A 231 13.71 -9.88 14.07
N PHE A 232 12.79 -10.79 14.40
CA PHE A 232 11.36 -10.53 14.51
C PHE A 232 10.82 -11.05 15.84
N ASN A 233 9.79 -10.39 16.38
CA ASN A 233 9.11 -10.87 17.58
C ASN A 233 8.28 -12.12 17.27
N ASN A 234 8.90 -13.28 17.46
CA ASN A 234 8.28 -14.58 17.20
C ASN A 234 7.27 -14.99 18.27
N ASP A 235 7.38 -14.46 19.50
CA ASP A 235 6.59 -14.93 20.63
C ASP A 235 5.10 -14.61 20.48
N GLU A 236 4.78 -13.38 20.06
CA GLU A 236 3.40 -12.96 19.84
C GLU A 236 2.74 -13.78 18.72
N ALA A 237 3.44 -13.93 17.59
CA ALA A 237 2.97 -14.73 16.46
C ALA A 237 2.76 -16.20 16.85
N LEU A 238 3.68 -16.80 17.62
CA LEU A 238 3.54 -18.17 18.13
C LEU A 238 2.38 -18.31 19.11
N GLN A 239 2.12 -17.33 19.96
CA GLN A 239 0.96 -17.31 20.84
C GLN A 239 -0.36 -17.25 20.06
N SER A 240 -0.46 -16.37 19.07
CA SER A 240 -1.63 -16.29 18.19
C SER A 240 -1.85 -17.59 17.41
N LEU A 241 -0.78 -18.22 16.90
CA LEU A 241 -0.87 -19.56 16.29
C LEU A 241 -1.39 -20.63 17.25
N ARG A 242 -1.04 -20.57 18.54
CA ARG A 242 -1.55 -21.51 19.56
C ARG A 242 -3.04 -21.30 19.81
N ARG A 243 -3.51 -20.05 19.87
CA ARG A 243 -4.94 -19.71 20.05
C ARG A 243 -5.80 -20.09 18.84
N MET A 244 -5.21 -20.12 17.65
CA MET A 244 -5.85 -20.51 16.38
C MET A 244 -5.96 -22.03 16.15
N LYS A 245 -5.57 -22.88 17.11
CA LYS A 245 -5.67 -24.36 16.97
C LYS A 245 -7.10 -24.85 16.71
N THR A 246 -8.10 -24.22 17.33
CA THR A 246 -9.52 -24.58 17.15
C THR A 246 -9.99 -24.29 15.73
N PHE A 247 -9.63 -23.13 15.17
CA PHE A 247 -9.88 -22.79 13.77
C PHE A 247 -9.31 -23.84 12.82
N ARG A 248 -8.03 -24.22 13.01
CA ARG A 248 -7.36 -25.23 12.17
C ARG A 248 -8.09 -26.58 12.15
N ARG A 249 -8.70 -26.98 13.27
CA ARG A 249 -9.49 -28.22 13.34
C ARG A 249 -10.83 -28.08 12.64
N LYS A 250 -11.52 -26.95 12.84
CA LYS A 250 -12.84 -26.67 12.23
C LYS A 250 -12.77 -26.48 10.71
N SER A 251 -11.70 -25.87 10.19
CA SER A 251 -11.55 -25.59 8.76
C SER A 251 -11.43 -26.84 7.88
N LEU A 252 -10.96 -27.96 8.45
CA LEU A 252 -10.89 -29.25 7.75
C LEU A 252 -12.26 -29.77 7.30
N PHE A 253 -13.35 -29.39 7.99
CA PHE A 253 -14.71 -29.81 7.65
C PHE A 253 -15.34 -29.03 6.49
N ILE A 254 -14.75 -27.88 6.10
CA ILE A 254 -15.24 -27.05 5.00
C ILE A 254 -14.56 -27.42 3.67
N ASN A 255 -13.28 -27.80 3.69
CA ASN A 255 -12.45 -27.94 2.48
C ASN A 255 -12.31 -29.38 1.95
N PHE A 256 -13.11 -30.34 2.43
CA PHE A 256 -12.97 -31.74 2.01
C PHE A 256 -13.47 -32.06 0.58
N GLY A 257 -13.92 -31.05 -0.18
CA GLY A 257 -14.48 -31.23 -1.53
C GLY A 257 -13.48 -31.32 -2.69
N TYR A 258 -12.19 -31.05 -2.46
CA TYR A 258 -11.14 -31.14 -3.49
C TYR A 258 -9.88 -31.80 -2.91
N SER A 259 -9.99 -33.05 -2.50
CA SER A 259 -8.79 -33.88 -2.36
C SER A 259 -8.30 -34.20 -3.77
N GLY A 260 -7.14 -33.66 -4.14
CA GLY A 260 -6.47 -33.89 -5.43
C GLY A 260 -5.95 -35.32 -5.64
N SER A 261 -6.69 -36.32 -5.13
CA SER A 261 -6.43 -37.72 -5.46
C SER A 261 -6.86 -37.95 -6.92
N GLN A 262 -5.92 -38.40 -7.74
CA GLN A 262 -6.19 -38.79 -9.13
C GLN A 262 -6.94 -40.14 -9.22
N ASP A 263 -7.14 -40.83 -8.10
CA ASP A 263 -7.78 -42.14 -8.07
C ASP A 263 -9.31 -42.04 -8.12
N ASP A 264 -9.92 -42.75 -9.08
CA ASP A 264 -11.36 -42.72 -9.32
C ASP A 264 -12.20 -43.17 -8.12
N ILE A 265 -11.66 -44.07 -7.29
CA ILE A 265 -12.31 -44.51 -6.04
C ILE A 265 -12.45 -43.34 -5.05
N SER A 266 -11.40 -42.52 -4.90
CA SER A 266 -11.45 -41.34 -4.02
C SER A 266 -12.47 -40.32 -4.49
N ARG A 267 -12.66 -40.16 -5.81
CA ARG A 267 -13.68 -39.28 -6.38
C ARG A 267 -15.10 -39.76 -6.08
N LEU A 268 -15.35 -41.06 -6.18
CA LEU A 268 -16.65 -41.64 -5.82
C LEU A 268 -16.98 -41.42 -4.34
N PHE A 269 -16.01 -41.66 -3.44
CA PHE A 269 -16.19 -41.35 -2.02
C PHE A 269 -16.41 -39.86 -1.77
N ALA A 270 -15.72 -38.98 -2.50
CA ALA A 270 -15.91 -37.54 -2.38
C ALA A 270 -17.33 -37.11 -2.78
N TYR A 271 -17.89 -37.65 -3.87
CA TYR A 271 -19.26 -37.38 -4.27
C TYR A 271 -20.27 -37.88 -3.23
N LEU A 272 -20.09 -39.10 -2.71
CA LEU A 272 -20.94 -39.64 -1.65
C LEU A 272 -20.90 -38.73 -0.40
N PHE A 273 -19.71 -38.28 -0.01
CA PHE A 273 -19.54 -37.39 1.14
C PHE A 273 -20.17 -36.01 0.90
N GLU A 274 -20.15 -35.49 -0.33
CA GLU A 274 -20.83 -34.25 -0.69
C GLU A 274 -22.35 -34.37 -0.49
N TYR A 275 -22.97 -35.48 -0.87
CA TYR A 275 -24.39 -35.72 -0.61
C TYR A 275 -24.70 -35.82 0.88
N VAL A 276 -23.88 -36.53 1.66
CA VAL A 276 -24.03 -36.60 3.13
C VAL A 276 -23.94 -35.21 3.75
N LYS A 277 -22.96 -34.40 3.33
CA LYS A 277 -22.81 -33.01 3.79
C LYS A 277 -24.01 -32.14 3.41
N ALA A 278 -24.56 -32.32 2.21
CA ALA A 278 -25.73 -31.56 1.74
C ALA A 278 -27.00 -31.95 2.51
N PHE A 279 -27.25 -33.25 2.70
CA PHE A 279 -28.41 -33.74 3.45
C PHE A 279 -28.40 -33.34 4.92
N LEU A 280 -27.22 -33.32 5.54
CA LEU A 280 -27.05 -32.96 6.95
C LEU A 280 -26.67 -31.49 7.17
N LEU A 281 -26.56 -30.69 6.10
CA LEU A 281 -26.16 -29.28 6.14
C LEU A 281 -24.84 -29.03 6.90
N VAL A 282 -23.90 -29.96 6.81
CA VAL A 282 -22.63 -29.92 7.57
C VAL A 282 -21.83 -28.66 7.24
N GLU A 283 -21.71 -28.31 5.96
CA GLU A 283 -20.96 -27.12 5.54
C GLU A 283 -21.62 -25.83 6.01
N PHE A 284 -22.96 -25.77 6.04
CA PHE A 284 -23.70 -24.62 6.56
C PHE A 284 -23.36 -24.37 8.04
N PHE A 285 -23.49 -25.38 8.89
CA PHE A 285 -23.17 -25.25 10.31
C PHE A 285 -21.67 -25.01 10.56
N ALA A 286 -20.80 -25.71 9.81
CA ALA A 286 -19.36 -25.51 9.89
C ALA A 286 -18.95 -24.09 9.51
N PHE A 287 -19.55 -23.53 8.46
CA PHE A 287 -19.30 -22.16 7.98
C PHE A 287 -19.61 -21.13 9.07
N TYR A 288 -20.81 -21.11 9.63
CA TYR A 288 -21.18 -20.12 10.65
C TYR A 288 -20.44 -20.34 11.97
N SER A 289 -20.17 -21.59 12.36
CA SER A 289 -19.31 -21.89 13.53
C SER A 289 -17.88 -21.39 13.34
N LEU A 290 -17.36 -21.44 12.12
CA LEU A 290 -16.04 -20.96 11.77
C LEU A 290 -16.01 -19.44 11.63
N ALA A 291 -17.04 -18.81 11.08
CA ALA A 291 -17.18 -17.35 11.05
C ALA A 291 -17.23 -16.77 12.47
N ASP A 292 -17.97 -17.41 13.39
CA ASP A 292 -18.00 -17.03 14.81
C ASP A 292 -16.63 -17.20 15.49
N GLU A 293 -15.89 -18.26 15.16
CA GLU A 293 -14.53 -18.46 15.66
C GLU A 293 -13.56 -17.40 15.13
N LEU A 294 -13.60 -17.11 13.82
CA LEU A 294 -12.76 -16.10 13.19
C LEU A 294 -13.02 -14.72 13.77
N ARG A 295 -14.28 -14.36 14.02
CA ARG A 295 -14.65 -13.11 14.69
C ARG A 295 -13.99 -12.98 16.07
N LYS A 296 -13.99 -14.06 16.86
CA LYS A 296 -13.32 -14.11 18.18
C LYS A 296 -11.79 -14.07 18.11
N ARG A 297 -11.21 -14.46 16.97
CA ARG A 297 -9.76 -14.58 16.76
C ARG A 297 -9.21 -13.55 15.78
N ARG A 298 -9.98 -12.52 15.42
CA ARG A 298 -9.58 -11.49 14.45
C ARG A 298 -8.25 -10.85 14.79
N GLN A 299 -8.01 -10.54 16.07
CA GLN A 299 -6.74 -9.99 16.52
C GLN A 299 -5.57 -10.97 16.28
N ASP A 300 -5.76 -12.26 16.54
CA ASP A 300 -4.73 -13.27 16.29
C ASP A 300 -4.41 -13.41 14.79
N ILE A 301 -5.41 -13.31 13.92
CA ILE A 301 -5.22 -13.31 12.46
C ILE A 301 -4.44 -12.07 12.05
N MET A 302 -4.76 -10.91 12.62
CA MET A 302 -4.08 -9.65 12.34
C MET A 302 -2.61 -9.67 12.74
N VAL A 303 -2.28 -10.21 13.91
CA VAL A 303 -0.89 -10.40 14.36
C VAL A 303 -0.12 -11.26 13.35
N ILE A 304 -0.70 -12.38 12.92
CA ILE A 304 -0.08 -13.29 11.94
C ILE A 304 0.06 -12.61 10.57
N PHE A 305 -0.96 -11.86 10.13
CA PHE A 305 -0.94 -11.10 8.88
C PHE A 305 0.17 -10.05 8.89
N ARG A 306 0.26 -9.24 9.95
CA ARG A 306 1.29 -8.21 10.12
C ARG A 306 2.69 -8.82 10.24
N PHE A 307 2.84 -9.98 10.89
CA PHE A 307 4.12 -10.66 10.99
C PHE A 307 4.69 -11.03 9.61
N ILE A 308 3.88 -11.67 8.76
CA ILE A 308 4.27 -12.00 7.39
C ILE A 308 4.42 -10.76 6.52
N GLY A 309 3.46 -9.83 6.62
CA GLY A 309 3.46 -8.59 5.86
C GLY A 309 4.69 -7.74 6.13
N ASN A 310 5.08 -7.59 7.40
CA ASN A 310 6.27 -6.85 7.80
C ASN A 310 7.55 -7.50 7.27
N MET A 311 7.67 -8.82 7.37
CA MET A 311 8.85 -9.53 6.87
C MET A 311 9.02 -9.38 5.36
N ASP A 312 7.92 -9.51 4.60
CA ASP A 312 7.93 -9.34 3.15
C ASP A 312 8.21 -7.88 2.74
N ALA A 313 7.64 -6.91 3.47
CA ALA A 313 7.95 -5.49 3.30
C ALA A 313 9.43 -5.18 3.56
N CYS A 314 10.04 -5.75 4.61
CA CYS A 314 11.47 -5.58 4.87
C CYS A 314 12.34 -6.11 3.72
N ILE A 315 12.01 -7.29 3.18
CA ILE A 315 12.70 -7.87 2.03
C ILE A 315 12.49 -6.99 0.78
N SER A 316 11.28 -6.46 0.58
CA SER A 316 10.96 -5.54 -0.51
C SER A 316 11.80 -4.26 -0.44
N ILE A 317 11.92 -3.64 0.74
CA ILE A 317 12.72 -2.43 0.96
C ILE A 317 14.22 -2.73 0.74
N ALA A 318 14.71 -3.85 1.25
CA ALA A 318 16.09 -4.29 1.02
C ALA A 318 16.37 -4.51 -0.48
N SER A 319 15.41 -5.10 -1.20
CA SER A 319 15.49 -5.28 -2.65
C SER A 319 15.48 -3.95 -3.40
N LEU A 320 14.62 -3.00 -2.99
CA LEU A 320 14.57 -1.65 -3.56
C LEU A 320 15.93 -0.95 -3.46
N ARG A 321 16.51 -0.92 -2.25
CA ARG A 321 17.82 -0.28 -2.01
C ARG A 321 18.96 -0.94 -2.79
N ALA A 322 18.86 -2.23 -3.08
CA ALA A 322 19.85 -2.94 -3.89
C ALA A 322 19.74 -2.65 -5.40
N GLY A 323 18.56 -2.24 -5.88
CA GLY A 323 18.30 -1.97 -7.29
C GLY A 323 18.40 -0.52 -7.73
N VAL A 324 18.37 0.42 -6.77
CA VAL A 324 18.42 1.86 -7.03
C VAL A 324 19.77 2.43 -6.62
N ALA A 325 20.36 3.25 -7.49
CA ALA A 325 21.74 3.70 -7.34
C ALA A 325 21.95 4.69 -6.17
N GLU A 326 21.02 5.60 -5.91
CA GLU A 326 21.16 6.65 -4.90
C GLU A 326 19.96 6.61 -3.93
N THR A 327 20.17 6.01 -2.76
CA THR A 327 19.23 6.03 -1.63
C THR A 327 19.99 6.25 -0.33
N CYS A 328 19.32 6.82 0.67
CA CYS A 328 19.86 6.98 2.01
C CYS A 328 18.86 6.57 3.10
N VAL A 329 19.38 6.19 4.26
CA VAL A 329 18.60 6.07 5.49
C VAL A 329 18.47 7.47 6.10
N PRO A 330 17.25 7.99 6.33
CA PRO A 330 17.06 9.33 6.84
C PRO A 330 17.47 9.45 8.31
N VAL A 331 17.80 10.66 8.75
CA VAL A 331 18.07 10.98 10.15
C VAL A 331 16.91 11.80 10.72
N SER A 332 16.20 11.21 11.69
CA SER A 332 15.11 11.92 12.39
C SER A 332 15.67 12.99 13.32
N LEU A 333 15.28 14.24 13.07
CA LEU A 333 15.62 15.39 13.92
C LEU A 333 14.54 15.63 14.99
N PRO A 334 14.87 16.32 16.10
CA PRO A 334 13.87 16.83 17.04
C PRO A 334 12.91 17.82 16.37
N VAL A 335 11.75 18.04 16.98
CA VAL A 335 10.74 19.01 16.53
C VAL A 335 11.40 20.38 16.37
N SER A 336 11.49 20.84 15.13
CA SER A 336 12.16 22.06 14.72
C SER A 336 11.79 22.38 13.27
N ARG A 337 11.97 23.63 12.82
CA ARG A 337 11.75 24.00 11.41
C ARG A 337 13.01 23.76 10.58
N VAL A 338 13.51 22.53 10.59
CA VAL A 338 14.73 22.15 9.88
C VAL A 338 14.45 21.04 8.88
N LEU A 339 14.94 21.20 7.66
CA LEU A 339 14.95 20.15 6.65
C LEU A 339 16.22 20.29 5.82
N GLU A 340 17.04 19.24 5.81
CA GLU A 340 18.27 19.20 5.03
C GLU A 340 18.28 17.97 4.14
N ALA A 341 18.47 18.15 2.84
CA ALA A 341 18.61 17.06 1.90
C ALA A 341 19.69 17.39 0.86
N THR A 342 20.50 16.38 0.54
CA THR A 342 21.55 16.48 -0.50
C THR A 342 21.26 15.53 -1.64
N LYS A 343 21.38 16.02 -2.87
CA LYS A 343 21.03 15.33 -4.11
C LYS A 343 19.67 14.64 -4.07
N LEU A 344 18.66 15.36 -3.61
CA LEU A 344 17.29 14.89 -3.56
C LEU A 344 16.75 14.68 -4.98
N CYS A 345 16.16 13.51 -5.25
CA CYS A 345 15.66 13.11 -6.55
C CYS A 345 14.26 12.50 -6.49
N HIS A 346 13.51 12.62 -7.59
CA HIS A 346 12.24 11.94 -7.76
C HIS A 346 12.45 10.55 -8.39
N PRO A 347 12.03 9.45 -7.75
CA PRO A 347 12.34 8.09 -8.22
C PRO A 347 11.70 7.73 -9.58
N LEU A 348 10.55 8.33 -9.90
CA LEU A 348 9.84 8.07 -11.15
C LEU A 348 10.40 8.83 -12.36
N ILE A 349 11.35 9.75 -12.16
CA ILE A 349 11.90 10.57 -13.24
C ILE A 349 13.27 10.00 -13.62
N PRO A 350 13.42 9.42 -14.82
CA PRO A 350 14.72 9.01 -15.34
C PRO A 350 15.66 10.22 -15.41
N ASP A 351 16.93 10.02 -15.05
CA ASP A 351 17.96 11.06 -15.07
C ASP A 351 17.54 12.35 -14.34
N CYS A 352 16.84 12.20 -13.21
CA CYS A 352 16.34 13.31 -12.40
C CYS A 352 17.46 14.28 -12.02
N ALA A 353 17.24 15.58 -12.25
CA ALA A 353 18.14 16.62 -11.79
C ALA A 353 18.12 16.67 -10.24
N ALA A 354 19.18 16.13 -9.63
CA ALA A 354 19.31 16.11 -8.18
C ALA A 354 19.39 17.52 -7.58
N ASN A 355 18.67 17.78 -6.50
CA ASN A 355 18.59 19.10 -5.88
C ASN A 355 18.99 19.06 -4.40
N ASP A 356 19.73 20.07 -3.97
CA ASP A 356 20.05 20.27 -2.56
C ASP A 356 19.05 21.25 -1.96
N ILE A 357 18.71 21.05 -0.68
CA ILE A 357 17.91 22.00 0.08
C ILE A 357 18.34 22.00 1.54
N ASN A 358 18.48 23.19 2.10
CA ASN A 358 18.77 23.40 3.51
C ASN A 358 17.83 24.50 4.02
N VAL A 359 16.91 24.10 4.91
CA VAL A 359 15.95 24.99 5.53
C VAL A 359 16.25 25.06 7.02
N ASN A 360 16.40 26.27 7.55
CA ASN A 360 16.68 26.47 8.97
C ASN A 360 15.87 27.62 9.57
N GLY A 361 14.74 27.29 10.20
CA GLY A 361 13.92 28.23 10.97
C GLY A 361 12.80 28.91 10.18
N LYS A 362 12.91 28.96 8.84
CA LYS A 362 11.95 29.60 7.94
C LYS A 362 11.20 28.58 7.07
N SER A 363 10.08 29.01 6.50
CA SER A 363 9.39 28.26 5.44
C SER A 363 10.01 28.57 4.08
N VAL A 364 9.57 27.93 2.98
CA VAL A 364 10.21 28.06 1.67
C VAL A 364 9.21 28.55 0.63
N LEU A 365 9.60 29.59 -0.10
CA LEU A 365 8.85 30.13 -1.24
C LEU A 365 9.68 29.95 -2.51
N ILE A 366 9.11 29.27 -3.50
CA ILE A 366 9.77 28.88 -4.75
C ILE A 366 9.17 29.66 -5.91
N THR A 367 10.00 30.44 -6.59
CA THR A 367 9.62 31.17 -7.81
C THR A 367 10.23 30.54 -9.07
N GLY A 368 9.74 30.92 -10.25
CA GLY A 368 10.24 30.42 -11.52
C GLY A 368 9.15 30.31 -12.56
N SER A 369 9.53 30.18 -13.84
CA SER A 369 8.58 29.99 -14.93
C SER A 369 7.80 28.67 -14.81
N ASN A 370 6.77 28.51 -15.64
CA ASN A 370 6.17 27.19 -15.85
C ASN A 370 7.19 26.26 -16.50
N MET A 371 7.05 24.95 -16.25
CA MET A 371 7.92 23.87 -16.76
C MET A 371 9.36 23.87 -16.20
N SER A 372 9.72 24.79 -15.30
CA SER A 372 11.08 24.86 -14.74
C SER A 372 11.40 23.79 -13.71
N GLY A 373 10.39 23.12 -13.14
CA GLY A 373 10.54 22.01 -12.19
C GLY A 373 10.00 22.28 -10.78
N LYS A 374 9.36 23.43 -10.52
CA LYS A 374 8.80 23.80 -9.20
C LYS A 374 7.92 22.72 -8.59
N THR A 375 6.84 22.33 -9.28
CA THR A 375 5.88 21.31 -8.83
C THR A 375 6.56 19.96 -8.60
N THR A 376 7.45 19.57 -9.52
CA THR A 376 8.22 18.33 -9.41
C THR A 376 9.09 18.33 -8.15
N PHE A 377 9.77 19.44 -7.85
CA PHE A 377 10.57 19.56 -6.65
C PHE A 377 9.72 19.48 -5.38
N LEU A 378 8.59 20.18 -5.34
CA LEU A 378 7.62 20.09 -4.24
C LEU A 378 7.18 18.65 -3.99
N ARG A 379 6.77 17.92 -5.03
CA ARG A 379 6.42 16.49 -4.95
C ARG A 379 7.58 15.64 -4.45
N THR A 380 8.78 15.93 -4.91
CA THR A 380 10.00 15.20 -4.53
C THR A 380 10.26 15.31 -3.02
N VAL A 381 10.16 16.51 -2.45
CA VAL A 381 10.32 16.73 -1.02
C VAL A 381 9.19 16.04 -0.24
N ALA A 382 7.94 16.23 -0.67
CA ALA A 382 6.76 15.59 -0.09
C ALA A 382 6.92 14.08 0.05
N LEU A 383 7.30 13.46 -1.08
CA LEU A 383 7.44 12.03 -1.19
C LEU A 383 8.55 11.52 -0.28
N ASN A 384 9.71 12.17 -0.28
CA ASN A 384 10.83 11.73 0.55
C ASN A 384 10.54 11.86 2.05
N ILE A 385 9.74 12.84 2.50
CA ILE A 385 9.24 12.92 3.88
C ILE A 385 8.35 11.71 4.21
N VAL A 386 7.40 11.37 3.33
CA VAL A 386 6.52 10.20 3.50
C VAL A 386 7.36 8.93 3.59
N LEU A 387 8.31 8.73 2.67
CA LEU A 387 9.14 7.52 2.64
C LEU A 387 10.10 7.44 3.84
N ALA A 388 10.60 8.58 4.32
CA ALA A 388 11.43 8.63 5.52
C ALA A 388 10.69 8.08 6.75
N GLN A 389 9.40 8.38 6.85
CA GLN A 389 8.53 8.05 7.98
C GLN A 389 7.81 6.71 7.87
N THR A 390 7.96 6.01 6.74
CA THR A 390 7.25 4.76 6.45
C THR A 390 8.22 3.62 6.21
N ILE A 391 9.00 3.68 5.14
CA ILE A 391 9.96 2.65 4.72
C ILE A 391 11.41 2.99 5.10
N HIS A 392 11.60 4.08 5.86
CA HIS A 392 12.89 4.55 6.35
C HIS A 392 13.95 4.69 5.24
N THR A 393 13.53 5.14 4.06
CA THR A 393 14.39 5.23 2.87
C THR A 393 14.04 6.49 2.09
N CYS A 394 15.04 7.26 1.69
CA CYS A 394 14.87 8.42 0.82
C CYS A 394 15.73 8.27 -0.45
N PHE A 395 15.28 8.87 -1.54
CA PHE A 395 15.99 8.99 -2.82
C PHE A 395 16.85 10.25 -2.80
N ALA A 396 17.95 10.17 -2.04
CA ALA A 396 18.90 11.25 -1.80
C ALA A 396 20.26 10.66 -1.37
N THR A 397 21.31 11.49 -1.33
CA THR A 397 22.58 11.13 -0.69
C THR A 397 22.49 11.26 0.84
N SER A 398 21.81 12.30 1.34
CA SER A 398 21.46 12.45 2.75
C SER A 398 20.09 13.13 2.90
N PHE A 399 19.39 12.81 4.00
CA PHE A 399 18.08 13.38 4.30
C PHE A 399 17.90 13.48 5.82
N HIS A 400 17.68 14.69 6.32
CA HIS A 400 17.53 15.01 7.74
C HIS A 400 16.26 15.85 7.93
N ALA A 401 15.33 15.33 8.72
CA ALA A 401 14.05 15.98 8.93
C ALA A 401 13.41 15.52 10.26
N PRO A 402 12.62 16.38 10.93
CA PRO A 402 11.66 15.95 11.95
C PRO A 402 10.55 15.09 11.37
N PHE A 403 9.69 14.59 12.25
CA PHE A 403 8.45 13.92 11.84
C PHE A 403 7.35 14.94 11.55
N PHE A 404 6.75 14.81 10.37
CA PHE A 404 5.70 15.69 9.87
C PHE A 404 4.41 14.94 9.56
N ARG A 405 3.28 15.61 9.78
CA ARG A 405 2.02 15.30 9.08
C ARG A 405 2.02 16.03 7.75
N LEU A 406 1.91 15.31 6.63
CA LEU A 406 1.99 15.91 5.30
C LEU A 406 0.59 16.35 4.84
N PHE A 407 0.48 17.60 4.40
CA PHE A 407 -0.72 18.09 3.73
C PHE A 407 -0.34 18.82 2.46
N SER A 408 -1.10 18.61 1.38
CA SER A 408 -0.81 19.23 0.10
C SER A 408 -2.03 19.85 -0.57
N SER A 409 -1.74 20.83 -1.41
CA SER A 409 -2.66 21.40 -2.40
C SER A 409 -1.83 21.69 -3.66
N ILE A 410 -1.67 20.68 -4.53
CA ILE A 410 -0.95 20.81 -5.81
C ILE A 410 -1.89 20.71 -7.00
N ARG A 411 -2.69 19.64 -7.07
CA ARG A 411 -3.69 19.43 -8.11
C ARG A 411 -5.07 19.74 -7.53
N ILE A 412 -5.87 20.51 -8.24
CA ILE A 412 -7.29 20.67 -7.92
C ILE A 412 -8.02 20.15 -9.14
N ASP A 413 -8.62 18.97 -9.00
CA ASP A 413 -9.33 18.33 -10.10
C ASP A 413 -10.64 19.08 -10.37
N ASP A 414 -10.81 19.55 -11.61
CA ASP A 414 -12.06 20.15 -12.05
C ASP A 414 -13.18 19.09 -12.03
N SER A 415 -14.04 19.14 -11.01
CA SER A 415 -15.28 18.37 -11.03
C SER A 415 -16.36 19.16 -11.78
N LEU A 416 -16.35 19.10 -13.11
CA LEU A 416 -17.42 19.66 -13.96
C LEU A 416 -18.82 19.15 -13.55
N GLN A 417 -18.90 17.98 -12.91
CA GLN A 417 -20.14 17.35 -12.46
C GLN A 417 -20.75 18.00 -11.21
N ASP A 418 -19.97 18.66 -10.35
CA ASP A 418 -20.46 19.21 -9.07
C ASP A 418 -20.97 20.66 -9.18
N GLY A 419 -20.85 21.30 -10.35
CA GLY A 419 -21.32 22.67 -10.57
C GLY A 419 -20.63 23.75 -9.70
N ARG A 420 -19.50 23.42 -9.07
CA ARG A 420 -18.72 24.34 -8.23
C ARG A 420 -17.66 25.04 -9.07
N SER A 421 -17.38 26.30 -8.79
CA SER A 421 -16.26 26.99 -9.43
C SER A 421 -14.93 26.47 -8.89
N TYR A 422 -13.90 26.44 -9.74
CA TYR A 422 -12.53 26.07 -9.37
C TYR A 422 -12.04 26.85 -8.14
N TYR A 423 -12.31 28.15 -8.09
CA TYR A 423 -11.96 29.00 -6.95
C TYR A 423 -12.63 28.55 -5.64
N PHE A 424 -13.89 28.12 -5.67
CA PHE A 424 -14.57 27.65 -4.46
C PHE A 424 -13.95 26.36 -3.92
N GLN A 425 -13.48 25.48 -4.81
CA GLN A 425 -12.73 24.28 -4.41
C GLN A 425 -11.37 24.64 -3.79
N GLU A 426 -10.64 25.61 -4.37
CA GLU A 426 -9.43 26.15 -3.76
C GLU A 426 -9.68 26.65 -2.33
N VAL A 427 -10.77 27.41 -2.11
CA VAL A 427 -11.15 27.91 -0.78
C VAL A 427 -11.43 26.77 0.21
N GLU A 428 -12.18 25.74 -0.19
CA GLU A 428 -12.47 24.58 0.66
C GLU A 428 -11.19 23.80 1.03
N VAL A 429 -10.28 23.60 0.07
CA VAL A 429 -8.99 22.94 0.31
C VAL A 429 -8.16 23.76 1.30
N MET A 430 -8.01 25.07 1.09
CA MET A 430 -7.26 25.93 2.01
C MET A 430 -7.88 25.94 3.41
N HIS A 431 -9.20 25.96 3.51
CA HIS A 431 -9.90 25.89 4.79
C HIS A 431 -9.67 24.55 5.51
N ALA A 432 -9.62 23.43 4.77
CA ALA A 432 -9.24 22.14 5.33
C ALA A 432 -7.79 22.16 5.87
N LEU A 433 -6.83 22.74 5.13
CA LEU A 433 -5.44 22.88 5.57
C LEU A 433 -5.31 23.72 6.85
N ILE A 434 -6.06 24.82 6.95
CA ILE A 434 -6.08 25.70 8.13
C ILE A 434 -6.51 24.95 9.39
N ARG A 435 -7.46 24.01 9.28
CA ARG A 435 -7.92 23.20 10.42
C ARG A 435 -6.85 22.26 10.96
N GLU A 436 -5.85 21.94 10.15
CA GLU A 436 -4.73 21.07 10.52
C GLU A 436 -3.58 21.81 11.20
N VAL A 437 -3.69 23.14 11.35
CA VAL A 437 -2.69 23.98 12.04
C VAL A 437 -2.89 23.87 13.55
N VAL A 438 -2.08 23.01 14.19
CA VAL A 438 -2.06 22.80 15.64
C VAL A 438 -0.63 22.95 16.19
N PRO A 439 -0.45 23.20 17.51
CA PRO A 439 0.89 23.32 18.10
C PRO A 439 1.75 22.06 17.98
N ALA A 440 1.12 20.90 18.10
CA ALA A 440 1.72 19.59 17.92
C ALA A 440 0.61 18.57 17.56
N PRO A 441 0.94 17.53 16.77
CA PRO A 441 2.22 17.30 16.11
C PRO A 441 2.44 18.22 14.89
N GLN A 442 3.72 18.44 14.55
CA GLN A 442 4.18 19.34 13.49
C GLN A 442 3.65 18.92 12.11
N SER A 443 3.23 19.90 11.31
CA SER A 443 2.74 19.68 9.95
C SER A 443 3.73 20.21 8.90
N PHE A 444 3.81 19.52 7.77
CA PHE A 444 4.46 19.98 6.56
C PHE A 444 3.39 20.26 5.50
N PHE A 445 3.31 21.52 5.06
CA PHE A 445 2.33 21.95 4.07
C PHE A 445 3.02 22.20 2.74
N ILE A 446 2.44 21.71 1.65
CA ILE A 446 2.94 21.93 0.30
C ILE A 446 1.85 22.51 -0.57
N LEU A 447 2.10 23.66 -1.16
CA LEU A 447 1.13 24.39 -1.96
C LEU A 447 1.73 24.74 -3.32
N ASP A 448 0.98 24.52 -4.40
CA ASP A 448 1.39 24.94 -5.73
C ASP A 448 0.46 26.03 -6.27
N GLU A 449 0.98 27.27 -6.33
CA GLU A 449 0.30 28.42 -6.93
C GLU A 449 -1.10 28.66 -6.34
N VAL A 450 -1.14 29.16 -5.10
CA VAL A 450 -2.39 29.39 -4.35
C VAL A 450 -3.30 30.43 -5.03
N PHE A 451 -4.60 30.11 -5.13
CA PHE A 451 -5.68 30.98 -5.62
C PHE A 451 -5.54 31.45 -7.08
N LYS A 452 -5.29 30.55 -8.03
CA LYS A 452 -5.08 30.93 -9.44
C LYS A 452 -6.28 31.64 -10.08
N GLY A 453 -7.49 31.36 -9.59
CA GLY A 453 -8.76 31.76 -10.23
C GLY A 453 -9.31 33.14 -9.89
N THR A 454 -8.59 34.02 -9.18
CA THR A 454 -9.11 35.33 -8.73
C THR A 454 -8.23 36.53 -9.14
N ASN A 455 -8.66 37.75 -8.80
CA ASN A 455 -7.92 38.99 -9.04
C ASN A 455 -6.55 38.97 -8.36
N THR A 456 -5.51 39.42 -9.07
CA THR A 456 -4.11 39.44 -8.61
C THR A 456 -3.92 40.08 -7.22
N VAL A 457 -4.57 41.21 -6.92
CA VAL A 457 -4.38 41.90 -5.63
C VAL A 457 -5.01 41.08 -4.49
N GLU A 458 -6.24 40.61 -4.68
CA GLU A 458 -6.93 39.78 -3.69
C GLU A 458 -6.22 38.44 -3.51
N ARG A 459 -5.72 37.84 -4.60
CA ARG A 459 -4.91 36.61 -4.59
C ARG A 459 -3.69 36.77 -3.71
N ILE A 460 -2.85 37.78 -3.97
CA ILE A 460 -1.60 37.99 -3.23
C ILE A 460 -1.90 38.25 -1.75
N ALA A 461 -2.88 39.10 -1.45
CA ALA A 461 -3.26 39.41 -0.08
C ALA A 461 -3.77 38.16 0.68
N ALA A 462 -4.68 37.40 0.07
CA ALA A 462 -5.23 36.19 0.66
C ALA A 462 -4.17 35.10 0.82
N ALA A 463 -3.34 34.86 -0.20
CA ALA A 463 -2.25 33.90 -0.15
C ALA A 463 -1.25 34.25 0.95
N SER A 464 -0.83 35.51 1.06
CA SER A 464 0.08 35.98 2.12
C SER A 464 -0.48 35.72 3.52
N ALA A 465 -1.75 36.06 3.76
CA ALA A 465 -2.40 35.84 5.04
C ALA A 465 -2.52 34.34 5.40
N ILE A 466 -2.89 33.50 4.44
CA ILE A 466 -3.02 32.05 4.64
C ILE A 466 -1.64 31.42 4.88
N LEU A 467 -0.64 31.75 4.07
CA LEU A 467 0.72 31.22 4.22
C LEU A 467 1.34 31.62 5.56
N SER A 468 1.10 32.84 6.03
CA SER A 468 1.50 33.28 7.37
C SER A 468 0.79 32.49 8.48
N TYR A 469 -0.48 32.13 8.27
CA TYR A 469 -1.23 31.30 9.21
C TYR A 469 -0.72 29.85 9.25
N LEU A 470 -0.47 29.24 8.09
CA LEU A 470 0.08 27.88 7.99
C LEU A 470 1.46 27.79 8.64
N ASN A 471 2.28 28.84 8.51
CA ASN A 471 3.62 28.98 9.09
C ASN A 471 3.63 29.21 10.62
N ARG A 472 2.53 28.97 11.34
CA ARG A 472 2.51 29.06 12.81
C ARG A 472 3.15 27.84 13.49
N TYR A 473 3.46 27.98 14.77
CA TYR A 473 4.07 26.93 15.61
C TYR A 473 5.39 26.41 15.02
N ASN A 474 5.59 25.10 14.94
CA ASN A 474 6.75 24.54 14.26
C ASN A 474 6.44 24.11 12.82
N ASN A 475 5.26 24.43 12.26
CA ASN A 475 4.94 23.97 10.91
C ASN A 475 5.95 24.48 9.89
N LEU A 476 6.14 23.69 8.84
CA LEU A 476 7.00 24.04 7.73
C LEU A 476 6.16 24.06 6.45
N VAL A 477 6.26 25.14 5.69
CA VAL A 477 5.42 25.40 4.52
C VAL A 477 6.30 25.58 3.30
N PHE A 478 6.07 24.78 2.27
CA PHE A 478 6.70 24.94 0.96
C PHE A 478 5.63 25.39 -0.03
N VAL A 479 5.86 26.52 -0.69
CA VAL A 479 4.93 27.07 -1.66
C VAL A 479 5.62 27.47 -2.95
N SER A 480 5.07 27.09 -4.10
CA SER A 480 5.45 27.69 -5.38
C SER A 480 4.51 28.82 -5.77
N THR A 481 5.07 29.87 -6.38
CA THR A 481 4.29 31.00 -6.89
C THR A 481 4.97 31.67 -8.09
N HIS A 482 4.16 32.40 -8.86
CA HIS A 482 4.62 33.33 -9.90
C HIS A 482 4.65 34.79 -9.43
N ASP A 483 4.05 35.08 -8.27
CA ASP A 483 3.89 36.44 -7.75
C ASP A 483 5.18 36.86 -7.01
N ILE A 484 5.89 37.85 -7.55
CA ILE A 484 7.12 38.38 -6.93
C ILE A 484 6.78 39.20 -5.70
N GLU A 485 5.65 39.90 -5.74
CA GLU A 485 5.09 40.71 -4.68
C GLU A 485 4.88 39.87 -3.41
N LEU A 486 4.43 38.62 -3.56
CA LEU A 486 4.29 37.67 -2.46
C LEU A 486 5.65 37.32 -1.83
N SER A 487 6.72 37.28 -2.63
CA SER A 487 8.08 37.03 -2.14
C SER A 487 8.56 38.18 -1.24
N ALA A 488 8.23 39.42 -1.59
CA ALA A 488 8.58 40.59 -0.77
C ALA A 488 7.81 40.58 0.56
N MET A 489 6.50 40.30 0.52
CA MET A 489 5.62 40.28 1.70
C MET A 489 5.97 39.19 2.72
N LEU A 490 6.55 38.06 2.28
CA LEU A 490 6.83 36.91 3.15
C LEU A 490 8.33 36.74 3.49
N SER A 491 9.19 37.67 3.07
CA SER A 491 10.66 37.55 3.17
C SER A 491 11.20 37.37 4.60
N ASP A 492 10.50 37.88 5.62
CA ASP A 492 10.89 37.70 7.02
C ASP A 492 10.68 36.25 7.50
N ASP A 493 9.66 35.58 7.01
CA ASP A 493 9.21 34.26 7.47
C ASP A 493 9.56 33.11 6.50
N TYR A 494 9.87 33.45 5.25
CA TYR A 494 10.14 32.52 4.16
C TYR A 494 11.52 32.78 3.53
N GLU A 495 12.26 31.71 3.32
CA GLU A 495 13.44 31.69 2.45
C GLU A 495 13.00 31.61 1.00
N LEU A 496 13.65 32.41 0.15
CA LEU A 496 13.36 32.49 -1.26
C LEU A 496 14.27 31.52 -2.02
N TYR A 497 13.65 30.69 -2.84
CA TYR A 497 14.33 29.86 -3.82
C TYR A 497 13.71 30.10 -5.20
N HIS A 498 14.44 29.73 -6.25
CA HIS A 498 13.93 29.81 -7.60
C HIS A 498 14.47 28.72 -8.51
N PHE A 499 13.70 28.44 -9.55
CA PHE A 499 14.18 27.80 -10.76
C PHE A 499 14.26 28.85 -11.87
N SER A 500 15.30 28.77 -12.69
CA SER A 500 15.54 29.72 -13.77
C SER A 500 15.61 29.03 -15.12
N GLU A 501 15.14 29.70 -16.15
CA GLU A 501 15.34 29.33 -17.53
C GLU A 501 16.51 30.09 -18.16
N THR A 502 17.28 29.42 -19.01
CA THR A 502 18.35 30.02 -19.81
C THR A 502 18.05 29.85 -21.28
N ILE A 503 18.47 30.81 -22.09
CA ILE A 503 18.37 30.72 -23.55
C ILE A 503 19.74 30.32 -24.08
N ILE A 504 19.81 29.18 -24.76
CA ILE A 504 21.02 28.69 -25.43
C ILE A 504 20.69 28.59 -26.92
N GLY A 505 21.28 29.49 -27.72
CA GLY A 505 20.85 29.69 -29.11
C GLY A 505 19.43 30.24 -29.17
N ASP A 506 18.56 29.60 -29.97
CA ASP A 506 17.14 29.94 -30.12
C ASP A 506 16.23 28.94 -29.37
N GLN A 507 16.72 28.29 -28.31
CA GLN A 507 15.94 27.33 -27.52
C GLN A 507 15.95 27.67 -26.03
N LEU A 508 14.80 27.45 -25.41
CA LEU A 508 14.62 27.57 -23.98
C LEU A 508 15.15 26.30 -23.29
N HIS A 509 16.12 26.47 -22.41
CA HIS A 509 16.73 25.39 -21.66
C HIS A 509 16.46 25.55 -20.16
N PHE A 510 16.01 24.46 -19.53
CA PHE A 510 15.80 24.37 -18.09
C PHE A 510 16.86 23.44 -17.49
N ASP A 511 17.65 23.93 -16.56
CA ASP A 511 18.63 23.09 -15.84
C ASP A 511 17.99 22.26 -14.73
N HIS A 512 16.73 22.56 -14.38
CA HIS A 512 15.96 21.95 -13.30
C HIS A 512 16.71 21.95 -11.95
N LYS A 513 17.52 22.99 -11.71
CA LYS A 513 18.25 23.19 -10.45
C LYS A 513 17.60 24.27 -9.59
N LEU A 514 17.34 23.91 -8.33
CA LEU A 514 16.90 24.82 -7.29
C LEU A 514 18.06 25.74 -6.92
N LYS A 515 17.81 27.05 -6.93
CA LYS A 515 18.79 28.09 -6.62
C LYS A 515 18.28 28.93 -5.45
N HIS A 516 19.16 29.26 -4.52
CA HIS A 516 18.83 30.13 -3.41
C HIS A 516 18.72 31.60 -3.86
N GLY A 517 17.78 32.35 -3.28
CA GLY A 517 17.53 33.76 -3.55
C GLY A 517 16.35 34.01 -4.49
N GLN A 518 16.09 35.28 -4.76
CA GLN A 518 15.00 35.73 -5.61
C GLN A 518 15.32 35.53 -7.09
N LEU A 519 14.31 35.21 -7.90
CA LEU A 519 14.44 35.12 -9.35
C LEU A 519 14.74 36.51 -9.95
N THR A 520 15.86 36.64 -10.65
CA THR A 520 16.32 37.92 -11.23
C THR A 520 15.92 38.11 -12.70
N THR A 521 15.62 37.03 -13.43
CA THR A 521 15.38 37.06 -14.88
C THR A 521 14.05 36.40 -15.25
N ARG A 522 13.33 37.00 -16.22
CA ARG A 522 12.12 36.43 -16.83
C ARG A 522 12.27 36.55 -18.34
N ASN A 523 12.31 35.42 -19.04
CA ASN A 523 12.63 35.39 -20.47
C ASN A 523 11.39 35.34 -21.38
N ALA A 524 10.19 35.63 -20.86
CA ALA A 524 8.93 35.54 -21.59
C ALA A 524 8.87 36.41 -22.87
N ILE A 525 9.34 37.65 -22.82
CA ILE A 525 9.35 38.52 -24.01
C ILE A 525 10.40 38.04 -25.01
N LYS A 526 11.54 37.55 -24.51
CA LYS A 526 12.59 36.97 -25.35
C LYS A 526 12.12 35.71 -26.09
N LEU A 527 11.18 34.96 -25.51
CA LEU A 527 10.52 33.84 -26.19
C LEU A 527 9.67 34.28 -27.39
N LEU A 528 9.01 35.44 -27.32
CA LEU A 528 8.27 35.98 -28.46
C LEU A 528 9.22 36.31 -29.61
N GLU A 529 10.40 36.87 -29.29
CA GLU A 529 11.46 37.15 -30.26
C GLU A 529 11.96 35.87 -30.93
N ILE A 530 12.26 34.83 -30.15
CA ILE A 530 12.67 33.51 -30.66
C ILE A 530 11.58 32.87 -31.52
N ALA A 531 10.30 33.03 -31.13
CA ALA A 531 9.16 32.50 -31.88
C ALA A 531 8.86 33.27 -33.19
N GLY A 532 9.63 34.33 -33.49
CA GLY A 532 9.50 35.10 -34.72
C GLY A 532 8.32 36.07 -34.74
N TYR A 533 7.88 36.54 -33.57
CA TYR A 533 6.83 37.56 -33.50
C TYR A 533 7.33 38.87 -34.16
N PRO A 534 6.42 39.68 -34.75
CA PRO A 534 6.77 40.99 -35.29
C PRO A 534 7.49 41.86 -34.25
N ARG A 535 8.56 42.57 -34.69
CA ARG A 535 9.36 43.45 -33.80
C ARG A 535 8.52 44.50 -33.08
N GLU A 536 7.51 45.03 -33.75
CA GLU A 536 6.57 46.01 -33.19
C GLU A 536 5.90 45.49 -31.90
N ILE A 537 5.49 44.22 -31.86
CA ILE A 537 4.88 43.58 -30.69
C ILE A 537 5.92 43.41 -29.58
N ILE A 538 7.15 43.02 -29.93
CA ILE A 538 8.23 42.77 -28.96
C ILE A 538 8.67 44.08 -28.30
N ASP A 539 8.86 45.13 -29.10
CA ASP A 539 9.27 46.45 -28.63
C ASP A 539 8.20 47.04 -27.72
N GLU A 540 6.92 46.98 -28.13
CA GLU A 540 5.78 47.44 -27.31
C GLU A 540 5.68 46.64 -26.00
N ALA A 541 5.75 45.31 -26.04
CA ALA A 541 5.70 44.48 -24.84
C ALA A 541 6.86 44.77 -23.87
N THR A 542 8.06 45.05 -24.41
CA THR A 542 9.24 45.42 -23.62
C THR A 542 9.05 46.77 -22.95
N GLU A 543 8.52 47.76 -23.68
CA GLU A 543 8.23 49.09 -23.14
C GLU A 543 7.18 49.02 -22.03
N ILE A 544 6.06 48.32 -22.25
CA ILE A 544 4.99 48.14 -21.25
C ILE A 544 5.54 47.43 -20.00
N SER A 545 6.32 46.36 -20.18
CA SER A 545 6.91 45.62 -19.05
C SER A 545 7.84 46.51 -18.21
N SER A 546 8.62 47.38 -18.85
CA SER A 546 9.50 48.32 -18.15
C SER A 546 8.72 49.35 -17.32
N LYS A 547 7.60 49.87 -17.85
CA LYS A 547 6.72 50.83 -17.14
C LYS A 547 6.07 50.19 -15.92
N LEU A 548 5.56 48.96 -16.05
CA LEU A 548 4.91 48.24 -14.95
C LEU A 548 5.89 47.92 -13.81
N ARG A 549 7.17 47.63 -14.12
CA ARG A 549 8.22 47.39 -13.09
C ARG A 549 8.57 48.62 -12.25
N ILE A 550 8.25 49.83 -12.71
CA ILE A 550 8.54 51.07 -11.96
C ILE A 550 7.38 51.42 -11.02
N GLN A 551 6.17 50.90 -11.29
CA GLN A 551 4.95 51.19 -10.53
C GLN A 551 4.64 50.16 -9.43
N LEU A 552 5.23 48.97 -9.51
CA LEU A 552 5.18 47.89 -8.53
C LEU A 552 6.49 47.86 -7.74
#